data_AF-A0A3E5GVT6-F1
#
_entry.id   AF-A0A3E5GVT6-F1
#
_cell.length_a   1.000
_cell.length_b   1.000
_cell.length_c   1.000
_cell.angle_alpha   90.00
_cell.angle_beta   90.00
_cell.angle_gamma   90.00
#
_symmetry.space_group_name_H-M   'P 1'
#
loop_
_entity.id
_entity.type
_entity.pdbx_description
1 polymer ?
#
loop_
_entity_poly.entity_id
_entity_poly.type
_entity_poly.pdbx_seq_one_letter_code
_entity_poly.pdbx_strand_id
1 'polypeptide(L)' 'METYDVRCPICGELNHNLYLDETDGWMECEHCHQAVQILAYAKTKPIPVYTGRELAEKFLMSTK' A
#
# COMPACT_ATOMS: atom_id res chain seq x y z
N MET A 1 1.23 -22.05 3.57
CA MET A 1 1.73 -20.72 3.94
C MET A 1 2.63 -20.34 2.79
N GLU A 2 2.15 -19.43 1.94
CA GLU A 2 2.84 -19.10 0.70
C GLU A 2 3.94 -18.08 0.96
N THR A 3 5.01 -18.16 0.18
CA THR A 3 6.11 -17.20 0.23
C THR A 3 6.25 -16.54 -1.13
N TYR A 4 6.78 -15.32 -1.15
CA TYR A 4 6.87 -14.51 -2.34
C TYR A 4 8.29 -13.97 -2.54
N ASP A 5 8.68 -13.90 -3.81
CA ASP A 5 9.90 -13.23 -4.25
C ASP A 5 9.51 -11.89 -4.90
N VAL A 6 9.97 -10.78 -4.33
CA VAL A 6 9.60 -9.44 -4.79
C VAL A 6 10.81 -8.52 -4.89
N ARG A 7 10.79 -7.61 -5.87
CA ARG A 7 11.82 -6.58 -5.98
C ARG A 7 11.54 -5.45 -5.01
N CYS A 8 12.57 -5.02 -4.27
CA CYS A 8 12.50 -3.83 -3.46
C CYS A 8 12.21 -2.61 -4.36
N PRO A 9 11.15 -1.82 -4.08
CA PRO A 9 10.80 -0.66 -4.89
C PRO A 9 11.80 0.50 -4.78
N ILE A 10 12.71 0.43 -3.80
CA ILE A 10 13.73 1.48 -3.56
C ILE A 10 15.04 1.14 -4.27
N CYS A 11 15.59 -0.05 -4.05
CA CYS A 11 16.93 -0.41 -4.53
C CYS A 11 16.94 -1.48 -5.65
N GLY A 12 15.80 -2.10 -5.95
CA GLY A 12 15.66 -3.09 -7.03
C GLY A 12 16.09 -4.53 -6.68
N GLU A 13 16.63 -4.75 -5.48
CA GLU A 13 17.06 -6.08 -5.00
C GLU A 13 15.89 -7.07 -4.97
N LEU A 14 16.13 -8.31 -5.38
CA LEU A 14 15.13 -9.37 -5.30
C LEU A 14 15.20 -10.00 -3.91
N ASN A 15 14.15 -9.79 -3.12
CA ASN A 15 14.05 -10.34 -1.76
C ASN A 15 13.21 -11.61 -1.83
N HIS A 16 13.71 -12.68 -1.21
CA HIS A 16 13.17 -14.03 -1.36
C HIS A 16 12.42 -14.49 -0.11
N ASN A 17 11.53 -15.47 -0.28
CA ASN A 17 10.86 -16.19 0.82
C ASN A 17 10.07 -15.28 1.79
N LEU A 18 9.45 -14.22 1.30
CA LEU A 18 8.73 -13.26 2.15
C LEU A 18 7.30 -13.71 2.45
N TYR A 19 6.87 -13.57 3.71
CA TYR A 19 5.51 -13.88 4.18
C TYR A 19 4.58 -12.64 4.11
N LEU A 20 4.38 -12.11 2.90
CA LEU A 20 3.72 -10.82 2.69
C LEU A 20 2.23 -10.78 3.10
N ASP A 21 1.53 -11.91 3.06
CA ASP A 21 0.12 -11.98 3.50
C ASP A 21 -0.03 -11.76 5.00
N GLU A 22 0.95 -12.16 5.80
CA GLU A 22 0.94 -12.00 7.26
C GLU A 22 1.31 -10.59 7.68
N THR A 23 2.22 -9.96 6.93
CA THR A 23 2.76 -8.64 7.24
C THR A 23 2.03 -7.50 6.56
N ASP A 24 0.88 -7.76 5.91
CA ASP A 24 0.13 -6.76 5.14
C ASP A 24 1.01 -6.08 4.06
N GLY A 25 1.84 -6.89 3.41
CA GLY A 25 2.77 -6.47 2.37
C GLY A 25 4.06 -5.81 2.88
N TRP A 26 4.29 -5.70 4.19
CA TRP A 26 5.53 -5.15 4.72
C TRP A 26 6.70 -6.13 4.67
N MET A 27 7.88 -5.65 4.29
CA MET A 27 9.14 -6.38 4.34
C MET A 27 10.28 -5.42 4.71
N GLU A 28 11.36 -5.96 5.25
CA GLU A 28 12.66 -5.27 5.32
C GLU A 28 13.54 -5.77 4.18
N CYS A 29 14.15 -4.86 3.43
CA CYS A 29 15.02 -5.25 2.33
C CYS A 29 16.39 -5.72 2.83
N GLU A 30 16.85 -6.89 2.40
CA GLU A 30 18.14 -7.46 2.80
C GLU A 30 19.35 -6.63 2.33
N HIS A 31 19.21 -5.86 1.25
CA HIS A 31 20.30 -5.06 0.69
C HIS A 31 20.35 -3.62 1.21
N CYS A 32 19.21 -2.91 1.22
CA CYS A 32 19.18 -1.51 1.67
C CYS A 32 18.66 -1.30 3.09
N HIS A 33 18.25 -2.38 3.77
CA HIS A 33 17.74 -2.37 5.16
C HIS A 33 16.55 -1.45 5.42
N GLN A 34 15.85 -1.04 4.36
CA GLN A 34 14.68 -0.20 4.48
C GLN A 34 13.43 -1.07 4.63
N ALA A 35 12.59 -0.72 5.60
CA ALA A 35 11.24 -1.25 5.69
C ALA A 35 10.38 -0.63 4.59
N VAL A 36 9.80 -1.48 3.74
CA VAL A 36 8.99 -1.09 2.58
C VAL A 36 7.72 -1.91 2.52
N GLN A 37 6.65 -1.34 1.95
CA GLN A 37 5.38 -2.03 1.74
C GLN A 37 5.18 -2.31 0.26
N ILE A 38 4.91 -3.57 -0.08
CA ILE A 38 4.55 -4.00 -1.43
C ILE A 38 3.05 -3.86 -1.59
N LEU A 39 2.62 -2.80 -2.29
CA LEU A 39 1.22 -2.40 -2.39
C LEU A 39 0.28 -3.47 -2.96
N ALA A 40 0.79 -4.41 -3.76
CA ALA A 40 0.00 -5.53 -4.28
C ALA A 40 -0.55 -6.46 -3.19
N TYR A 41 0.09 -6.49 -2.02
CA TYR A 41 -0.28 -7.31 -0.85
C TYR A 41 -0.81 -6.46 0.32
N ALA A 42 -0.84 -5.14 0.17
CA ALA A 42 -1.33 -4.24 1.18
C ALA A 42 -2.86 -4.20 1.20
N LYS A 43 -3.47 -4.25 2.39
CA LYS A 43 -4.90 -4.00 2.58
C LYS A 43 -5.19 -2.51 2.41
N THR A 44 -5.55 -2.13 1.18
CA THR A 44 -5.93 -0.75 0.87
C THR A 44 -7.42 -0.52 1.11
N LYS A 45 -7.79 0.72 1.46
CA LYS A 45 -9.18 1.18 1.47
C LYS A 45 -9.34 2.27 0.42
N PRO A 46 -10.42 2.26 -0.38
CA PRO A 46 -10.65 3.32 -1.35
C PRO A 46 -10.89 4.63 -0.61
N ILE A 47 -10.09 5.65 -0.96
CA ILE A 47 -10.27 7.01 -0.48
C ILE A 47 -11.01 7.78 -1.58
N PRO A 48 -12.22 8.30 -1.32
CA PRO A 48 -12.93 9.07 -2.31
C PRO A 48 -12.19 10.40 -2.56
N VAL A 49 -11.88 10.67 -3.82
CA VAL A 49 -11.30 11.94 -4.26
C VAL A 49 -12.39 12.77 -4.90
N TYR A 50 -12.64 13.96 -4.35
CA TYR A 50 -13.64 14.89 -4.86
C TYR A 50 -12.97 16.07 -5.53
N THR A 51 -13.55 16.52 -6.64
CA THR A 51 -13.32 17.87 -7.16
C THR A 51 -13.89 18.91 -6.19
N GLY A 52 -13.42 20.16 -6.29
CA GLY A 52 -13.92 21.24 -5.44
C GLY A 52 -15.45 21.43 -5.51
N ARG A 53 -16.04 21.18 -6.69
CA ARG A 53 -17.50 21.24 -6.89
C ARG A 53 -18.23 20.09 -6.17
N GLU A 54 -17.80 18.84 -6.37
CA GLU A 54 -18.42 17.67 -5.73
C GLU A 54 -18.32 17.74 -4.21
N LEU A 55 -17.20 18.28 -3.70
CA LEU A 55 -17.02 18.50 -2.28
C LEU A 55 -18.04 19.53 -1.75
N ALA A 56 -18.21 20.66 -2.44
CA ALA A 56 -19.19 21.68 -2.06
C ALA A 56 -20.63 21.14 -2.06
N GLU A 57 -21.00 20.36 -3.08
CA GLU A 57 -22.32 19.70 -3.17
C GLU A 57 -22.55 18.75 -1.98
N LYS A 58 -21.57 17.91 -1.63
CA LYS A 58 -21.66 17.01 -0.47
C LYS A 58 -21.80 17.74 0.86
N PHE A 59 -21.06 18.84 1.05
CA PHE A 59 -21.19 19.66 2.26
C PHE A 59 -22.60 20.24 2.39
N LEU A 60 -23.16 20.78 1.30
CA LEU A 60 -24.50 21.36 1.30
C LEU A 60 -25.61 20.31 1.56
N MET A 61 -25.41 19.07 1.08
CA MET A 61 -26.33 17.96 1.34
C MET A 61 -26.28 17.45 2.79
N SER A 62 -25.13 17.59 3.47
CA SER A 62 -24.96 17.13 4.86
C SER A 62 -25.54 18.08 5.92
N THR A 63 -25.85 19.33 5.55
CA THR A 63 -26.39 20.37 6.44
C THR A 63 -27.91 20.51 6.40
N LYS A 64 -28.61 19.69 5.60
CA LYS A 64 -30.08 19.56 5.61
C LYS A 64 -30.49 18.35 6.44
#